data_AF-A0A6J7ZMN9-F1
#
_entry.id   AF-A0A6J7ZMN9-F1
#
_cell.length_a   1.000
_cell.length_b   1.000
_cell.length_c   1.000
_cell.angle_alpha   90.00
_cell.angle_beta   90.00
_cell.angle_gamma   90.00
#
_symmetry.space_group_name_H-M   'P 1'
#
loop_
_entity.id
_entity.type
_entity.pdbx_description
1 polymer ?
#
loop_
_entity_poly.entity_id
_entity_poly.type
_entity_poly.pdbx_seq_one_letter_code
_entity_poly.pdbx_strand_id
1 'polypeptide(L)'
;MDHQLSNPNPYDVLEVSPGASNAEITKAFTLAMKKRSYSPDIIAKARKTLMNQEERILADYLRPILPPIQRFKRTDFSELETPETQVKFISEFDNLDTMIQQINQISEVDQKLGATLF
;
A
#
# COMPACT_ATOMS: atom_id res chain seq x y z
N MET A 1 24.69 21.41 14.46
CA MET A 1 23.97 21.73 15.71
C MET A 1 23.02 20.59 15.93
N ASP A 2 23.43 19.62 16.75
CA ASP A 2 22.72 18.35 16.90
C ASP A 2 21.40 18.60 17.60
N HIS A 3 20.29 18.42 16.87
CA HIS A 3 18.97 18.33 17.45
C HIS A 3 18.90 16.99 18.20
N GLN A 4 19.49 16.92 19.39
CA GLN A 4 19.20 15.85 20.34
C GLN A 4 17.70 15.96 20.65
N LEU A 5 16.90 15.09 20.04
CA LEU A 5 15.50 14.90 20.38
C LEU A 5 15.43 14.75 21.91
N SER A 6 14.55 15.49 22.59
CA SER A 6 14.49 15.44 24.07
C SER A 6 14.07 14.06 24.60
N ASN A 7 13.58 13.18 23.72
CA ASN A 7 13.20 11.81 24.04
C ASN A 7 13.40 10.88 22.82
N PRO A 8 14.64 10.47 22.50
CA PRO A 8 14.94 9.63 21.35
C PRO A 8 14.41 8.19 21.55
N ASN A 9 14.21 7.46 20.46
CA ASN A 9 13.77 6.07 20.51
C ASN A 9 14.82 5.20 21.24
N PRO A 10 14.47 4.42 22.27
CA PRO A 10 15.43 3.59 22.99
C PRO A 10 16.17 2.58 22.09
N TYR A 11 15.52 2.11 21.02
CA TYR A 11 16.14 1.22 20.04
C TYR A 11 17.23 1.90 19.22
N ASP A 12 16.99 3.15 18.81
CA ASP A 12 17.97 3.96 18.06
C ASP A 12 19.13 4.41 18.95
N VAL A 13 18.88 4.64 20.25
CA VAL A 13 19.92 5.02 21.23
C VAL A 13 20.91 3.89 21.47
N LEU A 14 20.42 2.65 21.58
CA LEU A 14 21.26 1.47 21.79
C LEU A 14 21.68 0.79 20.48
N GLU A 15 21.16 1.21 19.33
CA GLU A 15 21.42 0.60 18.02
C GLU A 15 21.07 -0.90 18.01
N VAL A 16 19.90 -1.24 18.57
CA VAL A 16 19.40 -2.62 18.67
C VAL A 16 18.03 -2.78 18.01
N SER A 17 17.76 -3.98 17.51
CA SER A 17 16.45 -4.34 16.95
C SER A 17 15.39 -4.48 18.06
N PRO A 18 14.08 -4.24 17.78
CA PRO A 18 12.99 -4.54 18.71
C PRO A 18 12.95 -6.01 19.16
N GLY A 19 13.47 -6.92 18.34
CA GLY A 19 13.62 -8.34 18.66
C GLY A 19 14.83 -8.70 19.52
N ALA A 20 15.63 -7.72 19.97
CA ALA A 20 16.89 -7.99 20.67
C ALA A 20 16.69 -8.66 22.03
N SER A 21 17.59 -9.58 22.37
CA SER A 21 17.60 -10.24 23.68
C SER A 21 18.15 -9.32 24.79
N ASN A 22 17.85 -9.62 26.05
CA ASN A 22 18.37 -8.85 27.19
C ASN A 22 19.92 -8.85 27.25
N ALA A 23 20.55 -9.93 26.79
CA ALA A 23 22.00 -10.02 26.69
C ALA A 23 22.56 -9.08 25.62
N GLU A 24 21.90 -8.99 24.45
CA GLU A 24 22.26 -8.05 23.38
C GLU A 24 22.08 -6.61 23.82
N ILE A 25 20.96 -6.28 24.49
CA ILE A 25 20.71 -4.95 25.05
C ILE A 25 21.82 -4.54 26.03
N THR A 26 22.28 -5.49 26.86
CA THR A 26 23.36 -5.21 27.84
C THR A 26 24.71 -4.97 27.15
N LYS A 27 25.03 -5.73 26.10
CA LYS A 27 26.23 -5.50 25.27
C LYS A 27 26.16 -4.18 24.51
N ALA A 28 24.99 -3.87 23.95
CA ALA A 28 24.77 -2.64 23.22
C ALA A 28 24.89 -1.40 24.12
N PHE A 29 24.42 -1.48 25.36
CA PHE A 29 24.59 -0.44 26.36
C PHE A 29 26.06 -0.07 26.61
N THR A 30 26.95 -1.07 26.76
CA THR A 30 28.38 -0.79 26.98
C THR A 30 29.03 -0.16 25.74
N LEU A 31 28.63 -0.61 24.54
CA LEU A 31 29.07 -0.01 23.28
C LEU A 31 28.59 1.43 23.10
N ALA A 32 27.32 1.71 23.40
CA ALA A 32 26.74 3.05 23.32
C ALA A 32 27.43 4.04 24.27
N MET A 33 27.71 3.61 25.51
CA MET A 33 28.47 4.40 26.49
C MET A 33 29.89 4.72 26.00
N LYS A 34 30.53 3.78 25.28
CA LYS A 34 31.85 4.00 24.67
C LYS A 34 31.78 4.95 23.47
N LYS A 35 30.73 4.85 22.65
CA LYS A 35 30.51 5.64 21.43
C LYS A 35 30.21 7.11 21.75
N ARG A 36 29.56 7.38 22.89
CA ARG A 36 29.22 8.74 23.38
C ARG A 36 28.39 9.58 22.40
N SER A 37 27.61 8.94 21.52
CA SER A 37 26.68 9.65 20.61
C SER A 37 25.54 10.34 21.36
N TYR A 38 25.17 9.81 22.52
CA TYR A 38 24.10 10.33 23.38
C TYR A 38 24.65 10.60 24.79
N SER A 39 23.95 11.47 25.54
CA SER A 39 24.25 11.67 26.97
C SER A 39 24.14 10.35 27.75
N PRO A 40 25.02 10.08 28.73
CA PRO A 40 24.94 8.90 29.58
C PRO A 40 23.55 8.66 30.19
N ASP A 41 22.85 9.74 30.58
CA ASP A 41 21.51 9.66 31.16
C ASP A 41 20.48 9.10 30.18
N ILE A 42 20.58 9.50 28.91
CA ILE A 42 19.70 9.03 27.83
C ILE A 42 19.97 7.55 27.56
N ILE A 43 21.24 7.15 27.51
CA ILE A 43 21.65 5.76 27.28
C ILE A 43 21.18 4.87 28.44
N ALA A 44 21.33 5.32 29.68
CA ALA A 44 20.86 4.62 30.87
C ALA A 44 19.33 4.47 30.88
N LYS A 45 18.61 5.54 30.52
CA LYS A 45 17.14 5.51 30.40
C LYS A 45 16.69 4.54 29.32
N ALA A 46 17.32 4.56 28.14
CA ALA A 46 17.02 3.64 27.05
C ALA A 46 17.17 2.17 27.47
N ARG A 47 18.28 1.83 28.15
CA ARG A 47 18.47 0.48 28.72
C ARG A 47 17.38 0.13 29.71
N LYS A 48 17.04 1.03 30.65
CA LYS A 48 16.00 0.79 31.66
C LYS A 48 14.66 0.45 30.99
N THR A 49 14.27 1.24 30.00
CA THR A 49 13.03 1.07 29.24
C THR A 49 12.99 -0.26 28.48
N LEU A 50 14.08 -0.68 27.83
CA LEU A 50 14.09 -1.96 27.10
C LEU A 50 14.24 -3.18 28.01
N MET A 51 14.72 -3.02 29.25
CA MET A 51 14.80 -4.12 30.23
C MET A 51 13.49 -4.32 31.00
N ASN A 52 12.63 -3.31 31.10
CA ASN A 52 11.31 -3.43 31.70
C ASN A 52 10.29 -3.84 30.62
N GLN A 53 9.58 -4.95 30.84
CA GLN A 53 8.65 -5.50 29.86
C GLN A 53 7.49 -4.55 29.54
N GLU A 54 6.93 -3.86 30.55
CA GLU A 54 5.79 -2.94 30.34
C GLU A 54 6.21 -1.73 29.49
N GLU A 55 7.35 -1.12 29.85
CA GLU A 55 7.90 0.02 29.12
C GLU A 55 8.35 -0.38 27.70
N ARG A 56 8.87 -1.59 27.53
CA ARG A 56 9.27 -2.14 26.23
C ARG A 56 8.07 -2.32 25.30
N ILE A 57 6.95 -2.85 25.79
CA ILE A 57 5.70 -2.98 25.02
C ILE A 57 5.24 -1.59 24.53
N LEU A 58 5.29 -0.58 25.40
CA LEU A 58 4.95 0.79 25.02
C LEU A 58 5.91 1.34 23.95
N ALA A 59 7.21 1.07 24.06
CA ALA A 59 8.18 1.49 23.08
C ALA A 59 7.95 0.81 21.71
N ASP A 60 7.66 -0.50 21.71
CA ASP A 60 7.36 -1.27 20.49
C ASP A 60 6.14 -0.72 19.76
N TYR A 61 5.09 -0.37 20.52
CA TYR A 61 3.84 0.12 19.94
C TYR A 61 3.93 1.58 19.48
N LEU A 62 4.52 2.46 20.30
CA LEU A 62 4.51 3.91 20.06
C LEU A 62 5.68 4.40 19.21
N ARG A 63 6.75 3.60 19.05
CA ARG A 63 7.98 4.00 18.34
C ARG A 63 8.47 2.90 17.40
N PRO A 64 7.67 2.51 16.40
CA PRO A 64 8.07 1.49 15.45
C PRO A 64 9.30 1.96 14.64
N ILE A 65 10.26 1.04 14.46
CA ILE A 65 11.37 1.27 13.52
C ILE A 65 10.82 1.00 12.12
N LEU A 66 10.55 2.07 11.38
CA LEU A 66 10.00 1.98 10.04
C LEU A 66 11.12 1.74 9.02
N PRO A 67 10.89 0.90 7.99
CA PRO A 67 11.84 0.77 6.90
C PRO A 67 12.01 2.11 6.17
N PRO A 68 13.14 2.31 5.46
CA PRO A 68 13.32 3.50 4.65
C PRO A 68 12.16 3.63 3.66
N ILE A 69 11.60 4.85 3.56
CA ILE A 69 10.46 5.13 2.68
C ILE A 69 10.84 4.76 1.25
N GLN A 70 10.26 3.67 0.76
CA GLN A 70 10.38 3.32 -0.65
C GLN A 70 9.45 4.25 -1.42
N ARG A 71 10.02 5.31 -2.00
CA ARG A 71 9.26 6.17 -2.91
C ARG A 71 8.73 5.32 -4.05
N PHE A 72 7.43 5.40 -4.31
CA PHE A 72 6.85 4.80 -5.51
C PHE A 72 7.57 5.35 -6.73
N LYS A 73 7.95 4.46 -7.65
CA LYS A 73 8.43 4.90 -8.96
C LYS A 73 7.29 5.65 -9.65
N ARG A 74 7.62 6.74 -10.34
CA ARG A 74 6.65 7.37 -11.24
C ARG A 74 6.24 6.32 -12.27
N THR A 75 4.95 6.05 -12.34
CA THR A 75 4.39 5.22 -13.41
C THR A 75 4.61 5.93 -14.72
N ASP A 76 5.03 5.18 -15.74
CA ASP A 76 5.11 5.70 -17.09
C ASP A 76 3.68 5.82 -17.65
N PHE A 77 3.33 7.01 -18.14
CA PHE A 77 2.01 7.30 -18.70
C PHE A 77 2.06 7.48 -20.22
N SER A 78 3.14 7.04 -20.89
CA SER A 78 3.25 7.09 -22.35
C SER A 78 2.07 6.43 -23.10
N GLU A 79 1.37 5.48 -22.47
CA GLU A 79 0.16 4.87 -23.05
C GLU A 79 -0.97 5.89 -23.25
N LEU A 80 -1.02 6.98 -22.47
CA LEU A 80 -1.99 8.06 -22.64
C LEU A 80 -1.69 8.99 -23.83
N GLU A 81 -0.48 8.90 -24.40
CA GLU A 81 -0.12 9.64 -25.61
C GLU A 81 -0.60 8.90 -26.88
N THR A 82 -1.07 7.66 -26.75
CA THR A 82 -1.65 6.93 -27.88
C THR A 82 -2.99 7.54 -28.27
N PRO A 83 -3.24 7.77 -29.58
CA PRO A 83 -4.52 8.32 -30.01
C PRO A 83 -5.66 7.38 -29.64
N GLU A 84 -6.78 7.95 -29.21
CA GLU A 84 -7.97 7.18 -28.83
C GLU A 84 -8.40 6.23 -29.97
N THR A 85 -8.72 5.00 -29.61
CA THR A 85 -9.24 4.00 -30.57
C THR A 85 -10.52 4.55 -31.19
N GLN A 86 -10.53 4.70 -32.51
CA GLN A 86 -11.72 5.11 -33.23
C GLN A 86 -12.82 4.05 -33.07
N VAL A 87 -13.87 4.41 -32.32
CA VAL A 87 -15.10 3.62 -32.26
C VAL A 87 -15.78 3.69 -33.62
N LYS A 88 -15.80 2.55 -34.33
CA LYS A 88 -16.54 2.42 -35.58
C LYS A 88 -17.95 1.94 -35.25
N PHE A 89 -18.94 2.80 -35.48
CA PHE A 89 -20.32 2.38 -35.51
C PHE A 89 -20.54 1.48 -36.74
N ILE A 90 -21.21 0.36 -36.51
CA ILE A 90 -21.41 -0.66 -37.54
C ILE A 90 -22.79 -0.40 -38.15
N SER A 91 -22.82 -0.03 -39.44
CA SER A 91 -24.05 0.40 -40.12
C SER A 91 -25.09 -0.71 -40.29
N GLU A 92 -24.69 -1.97 -40.10
CA GLU A 92 -25.58 -3.13 -40.14
C GLU A 92 -26.69 -3.07 -39.08
N PHE A 93 -26.48 -2.33 -38.00
CA PHE A 93 -27.43 -2.21 -36.89
C PHE A 93 -28.24 -0.92 -36.91
N ASP A 94 -28.02 -0.01 -37.86
CA ASP A 94 -28.71 1.29 -37.92
C ASP A 94 -30.22 1.15 -38.16
N ASN A 95 -30.64 0.05 -38.80
CA ASN A 95 -32.04 -0.19 -39.18
C ASN A 95 -32.76 -1.21 -38.28
N LEU A 96 -32.17 -1.59 -37.15
CA LEU A 96 -32.74 -2.61 -36.25
C LEU A 96 -34.18 -2.28 -35.84
N ASP A 97 -34.44 -1.03 -35.46
CA ASP A 97 -35.76 -0.60 -35.02
C ASP A 97 -36.81 -0.77 -36.12
N THR A 98 -36.44 -0.49 -37.37
CA THR A 98 -37.33 -0.66 -38.52
C THR A 98 -37.61 -2.14 -38.81
N MET A 99 -36.59 -3.01 -38.68
CA MET A 99 -36.76 -4.44 -38.84
C MET A 99 -37.63 -5.06 -37.74
N ILE A 100 -37.45 -4.62 -36.49
CA ILE A 100 -38.29 -5.05 -35.36
C ILE A 100 -39.75 -4.64 -35.58
N GLN A 101 -39.99 -3.41 -36.06
CA GLN A 101 -41.33 -2.95 -36.40
C GLN A 101 -41.96 -3.74 -37.55
N GLN A 102 -41.19 -4.07 -38.59
CA GLN A 102 -41.66 -4.89 -39.70
C GLN A 102 -42.01 -6.31 -39.26
N ILE A 103 -41.19 -6.93 -38.40
CA ILE A 103 -41.47 -8.25 -37.83
C ILE A 103 -42.77 -8.25 -37.04
N ASN A 104 -43.01 -7.21 -36.24
CA ASN A 104 -44.24 -7.06 -35.46
C ASN A 104 -45.48 -6.74 -36.32
N GLN A 105 -45.28 -6.33 -37.58
CA GLN A 105 -46.33 -6.07 -38.56
C GLN A 105 -46.60 -7.25 -39.51
N ILE A 106 -45.83 -8.35 -39.42
CA ILE A 106 -46.08 -9.55 -40.21
C ILE A 106 -47.50 -10.05 -39.92
N SER A 107 -48.28 -10.26 -40.98
CA SER A 107 -49.68 -10.70 -40.83
C SER A 107 -49.74 -12.08 -40.17
N GLU A 108 -50.76 -12.33 -39.35
CA GLU A 108 -50.95 -13.64 -38.70
C GLU A 108 -51.03 -14.80 -39.71
N VAL A 109 -51.46 -14.51 -40.94
CA VAL A 109 -51.55 -15.49 -42.03
C VAL A 109 -50.15 -15.90 -42.51
N ASP A 110 -49.23 -14.93 -42.64
CA ASP A 110 -47.85 -15.19 -43.05
C ASP A 110 -47.06 -15.94 -41.98
N GLN A 111 -47.33 -15.67 -40.69
CA GLN A 111 -46.76 -16.43 -39.57
C GLN A 111 -47.21 -17.89 -39.60
N LYS A 112 -48.51 -18.13 -39.84
CA LYS A 112 -49.07 -19.49 -39.95
C LYS A 112 -48.52 -20.23 -41.17
N LEU A 113 -48.39 -19.56 -42.31
CA LEU A 113 -47.80 -20.13 -43.53
C LEU A 113 -46.33 -20.52 -43.31
N GLY A 114 -45.53 -19.64 -42.72
CA GLY A 114 -44.13 -19.91 -42.39
C GLY A 114 -43.95 -21.15 -41.51
N ALA A 115 -44.78 -21.31 -40.47
CA ALA A 115 -44.75 -22.46 -39.56
C ALA A 115 -45.24 -23.78 -40.21
N THR A 116 -45.90 -23.73 -41.37
CA THR A 116 -46.39 -24.93 -42.07
C THR A 116 -45.46 -25.41 -43.18
N LEU A 117 -44.61 -24.53 -43.71
CA LEU A 117 -43.76 -24.82 -44.88
C LEU A 117 -42.30 -25.12 -44.53
N PHE A 118 -41.84 -24.75 -43.34
CA PHE A 118 -40.52 -25.05 -42.78
C PHE A 118 -40.68 -25.68 -41.39
#